data_AF-A0A9D9VRH9-F1
#
_entry.id   AF-A0A9D9VRH9-F1
#
_cell.length_a   1.000
_cell.length_b   1.000
_cell.length_c   1.000
_cell.angle_alpha   90.00
_cell.angle_beta   90.00
_cell.angle_gamma   90.00
#
_symmetry.space_group_name_H-M   'P 1'
#
loop_
_entity.id
_entity.type
_entity.pdbx_description
1 polymer ?
#
loop_
_entity_poly.entity_id
_entity_poly.type
_entity_poly.pdbx_seq_one_letter_code
_entity_poly.pdbx_strand_id
1 'polypeptide(L)'
;MKKIFLIGIVVSLIVSFMYLLTLNTQTQEPKEIIVNPINTVKFVCSESKYILASFYSEKVDVTLSDRRYLSLTQVMSGSGARYANTDETFVFWNKGDTAFIEEFGGITFKDCAIQKEEIKENIVKNNATTSQSTHVNTNVGISNPASTNCEKVGGILAIQKRGDGGEYSLCTFEDNRACEEWALLRGECPVGGRKITGYDTIEQKYCVWLGGQTLASEKATCAFKNGKVCLALDFYNGTCTKEQ
;
A
#
# COMPACT_ATOMS: atom_id res chain seq x y z
N MET A 1 -41.62 -62.73 11.56
CA MET A 1 -40.68 -62.18 12.55
C MET A 1 -39.34 -61.73 11.96
N LYS A 2 -38.60 -62.58 11.21
CA LYS A 2 -37.28 -62.21 10.63
C LYS A 2 -37.28 -60.98 9.68
N LYS A 3 -38.32 -60.79 8.85
CA LYS A 3 -38.41 -59.65 7.91
C LYS A 3 -38.60 -58.29 8.60
N ILE A 4 -39.33 -58.25 9.72
CA ILE A 4 -39.56 -57.03 10.50
C ILE A 4 -38.25 -56.58 11.18
N PHE A 5 -37.45 -57.54 11.63
CA PHE A 5 -36.15 -57.28 12.23
C PHE A 5 -35.15 -56.70 11.21
N LEU A 6 -35.17 -57.19 9.97
CA LEU A 6 -34.31 -56.69 8.90
C LEU A 6 -34.64 -55.24 8.50
N ILE A 7 -35.93 -54.89 8.44
CA ILE A 7 -36.38 -53.53 8.11
C ILE A 7 -35.95 -52.54 9.19
N GLY A 8 -36.03 -52.93 10.47
CA GLY A 8 -35.59 -52.08 11.59
C GLY A 8 -34.10 -51.73 11.52
N ILE A 9 -33.25 -52.68 11.15
CA ILE A 9 -31.79 -52.45 11.00
C ILE A 9 -31.51 -51.50 9.83
N VAL A 10 -32.17 -51.70 8.68
CA VAL A 10 -31.98 -50.85 7.50
C VAL A 10 -32.43 -49.42 7.78
N VAL A 11 -33.56 -49.22 8.46
CA VAL A 11 -34.03 -47.88 8.85
C VAL A 11 -33.07 -47.21 9.83
N SER A 12 -32.55 -47.95 10.82
CA SER A 12 -31.57 -47.43 11.77
C SER A 12 -30.26 -47.02 11.09
N LEU A 13 -29.77 -47.80 10.12
CA LEU A 13 -28.57 -47.47 9.35
C LEU A 13 -28.79 -46.24 8.44
N ILE A 14 -29.96 -46.10 7.82
CA ILE A 14 -30.29 -44.93 6.99
C ILE A 14 -30.39 -43.66 7.84
N VAL A 15 -31.03 -43.74 9.02
CA VAL A 15 -31.13 -42.60 9.94
C VAL A 15 -29.74 -42.23 10.48
N SER A 16 -28.91 -43.21 10.84
CA SER A 16 -27.52 -42.98 11.25
C SER A 16 -26.67 -42.37 10.13
N PHE A 17 -26.82 -42.86 8.90
CA PHE A 17 -26.11 -42.34 7.73
C PHE A 17 -26.57 -40.92 7.37
N MET A 18 -27.87 -40.63 7.42
CA MET A 18 -28.41 -39.27 7.26
C MET A 18 -27.93 -38.33 8.37
N TYR A 19 -27.88 -38.82 9.63
CA TYR A 19 -27.33 -38.05 10.75
C TYR A 19 -25.83 -37.76 10.58
N LEU A 20 -25.06 -38.74 10.11
CA LEU A 20 -23.64 -38.58 9.75
C LEU A 20 -23.45 -37.59 8.60
N LEU A 21 -24.34 -37.56 7.60
CA LEU A 21 -24.32 -36.57 6.53
C LEU A 21 -24.62 -35.15 7.05
N THR A 22 -25.46 -35.00 8.09
CA THR A 22 -25.75 -33.68 8.70
C THR A 22 -24.67 -33.15 9.65
N LEU A 23 -23.74 -33.99 10.12
CA LEU A 23 -22.63 -33.56 10.99
C LEU A 23 -21.43 -33.00 10.21
N ASN A 24 -21.40 -33.13 8.88
CA ASN A 24 -20.25 -32.73 8.06
C ASN A 24 -20.37 -31.33 7.45
N THR A 25 -21.50 -30.64 7.63
CA THR A 25 -21.64 -29.22 7.28
C THR A 25 -21.25 -28.35 8.47
N GLN A 26 -19.99 -28.43 8.87
CA GLN A 26 -19.39 -27.37 9.66
C GLN A 26 -19.11 -26.23 8.68
N THR A 27 -20.04 -25.28 8.59
CA THR A 27 -19.72 -23.93 8.10
C THR A 27 -18.59 -23.43 8.97
N GLN A 28 -17.37 -23.43 8.44
CA GLN A 28 -16.28 -22.69 9.03
C GLN A 28 -16.72 -21.23 9.03
N GLU A 29 -17.07 -20.72 10.21
CA GLU A 29 -17.13 -19.29 10.46
C GLU A 29 -15.78 -18.71 9.98
N PRO A 30 -15.77 -17.80 8.99
CA PRO A 30 -14.53 -17.33 8.40
C PRO A 30 -13.66 -16.78 9.51
N LYS A 31 -12.55 -17.46 9.78
CA LYS A 31 -11.51 -17.02 10.71
C LYS A 31 -11.15 -15.59 10.31
N GLU A 32 -11.50 -14.63 11.16
CA GLU A 32 -11.22 -13.22 10.95
C GLU A 32 -9.71 -13.08 10.72
N ILE A 33 -9.32 -12.89 9.46
CA ILE A 33 -7.91 -12.71 9.11
C ILE A 33 -7.56 -11.34 9.67
N ILE A 34 -6.75 -11.32 10.73
CA ILE A 34 -6.21 -10.08 11.29
C ILE A 34 -5.23 -9.52 10.26
N VAL A 35 -5.75 -8.71 9.34
CA VAL A 35 -4.94 -7.92 8.41
C VAL A 35 -4.47 -6.72 9.21
N ASN A 36 -3.16 -6.58 9.41
CA ASN A 36 -2.59 -5.38 10.01
C ASN A 36 -2.53 -4.27 8.96
N PRO A 37 -2.78 -3.00 9.34
CA PRO A 37 -2.61 -1.88 8.42
C PRO A 37 -1.14 -1.74 8.01
N ILE A 38 -0.92 -1.42 6.74
CA ILE A 38 0.40 -1.11 6.17
C ILE A 38 0.97 0.13 6.83
N ASN A 39 0.11 1.12 7.07
CA ASN A 39 0.46 2.36 7.72
C ASN A 39 -0.76 2.95 8.43
N THR A 40 -0.55 3.61 9.56
CA THR A 40 -1.59 4.37 10.26
C THR A 40 -1.12 5.81 10.43
N VAL A 41 -1.87 6.75 9.89
CA VAL A 41 -1.52 8.17 9.88
C VAL A 41 -2.61 8.98 10.55
N LYS A 42 -2.21 9.91 11.43
CA LYS A 42 -3.11 10.90 12.02
C LYS A 42 -2.95 12.23 11.30
N PHE A 43 -4.01 12.65 10.61
CA PHE A 43 -4.11 13.98 10.06
C PHE A 43 -4.84 14.89 11.06
N VAL A 44 -4.20 15.98 11.45
CA VAL A 44 -4.79 17.02 12.29
C VAL A 44 -5.40 18.06 11.38
N CYS A 45 -6.69 18.33 11.57
CA CYS A 45 -7.48 19.23 10.75
C CYS A 45 -7.75 20.54 11.50
N SER A 46 -8.34 21.50 10.78
CA SER A 46 -8.95 22.68 11.39
C SER A 46 -10.03 22.32 12.43
N GLU A 47 -10.40 23.30 13.27
CA GLU A 47 -11.49 23.15 14.26
C GLU A 47 -11.25 22.01 15.29
N SER A 48 -9.98 21.70 15.59
CA SER A 48 -9.58 20.61 16.49
C SER A 48 -10.07 19.21 16.06
N LYS A 49 -10.43 19.05 14.78
CA LYS A 49 -10.81 17.77 14.20
C LYS A 49 -9.56 16.96 13.84
N TYR A 50 -9.72 15.64 13.72
CA TYR A 50 -8.66 14.77 13.22
C TYR A 50 -9.24 13.58 12.45
N ILE A 51 -8.39 13.03 11.58
CA ILE A 51 -8.64 11.79 10.84
C ILE A 51 -7.50 10.83 11.19
N LEU A 52 -7.84 9.68 11.76
CA LEU A 52 -6.92 8.56 11.92
C LEU A 52 -7.18 7.57 10.79
N ALA A 53 -6.28 7.51 9.81
CA ALA A 53 -6.41 6.67 8.62
C ALA A 53 -5.45 5.48 8.70
N SER A 54 -6.00 4.28 8.73
CA SER A 54 -5.28 3.00 8.68
C SER A 54 -5.38 2.43 7.27
N PHE A 55 -4.28 2.48 6.54
CA PHE A 55 -4.19 2.08 5.14
C PHE A 55 -3.87 0.59 5.01
N TYR A 56 -4.61 -0.08 4.13
CA TYR A 56 -4.38 -1.46 3.69
C TYR A 56 -4.12 -1.48 2.19
N SER A 57 -3.90 -2.66 1.62
CA SER A 57 -3.59 -2.81 0.19
C SER A 57 -4.70 -2.28 -0.73
N GLU A 58 -5.98 -2.41 -0.36
CA GLU A 58 -7.12 -2.07 -1.23
C GLU A 58 -8.18 -1.16 -0.57
N LYS A 59 -8.00 -0.88 0.73
CA LYS A 59 -8.96 -0.11 1.52
C LYS A 59 -8.25 0.79 2.54
N VAL A 60 -8.99 1.73 3.08
CA VAL A 60 -8.59 2.52 4.24
C VAL A 60 -9.69 2.44 5.30
N ASP A 61 -9.29 2.19 6.53
CA ASP A 61 -10.17 2.35 7.68
C ASP A 61 -9.92 3.73 8.29
N VAL A 62 -10.92 4.59 8.32
CA VAL A 62 -10.84 5.96 8.86
C VAL A 62 -11.62 6.07 10.16
N THR A 63 -10.98 6.61 11.19
CA THR A 63 -11.62 6.99 12.46
C THR A 63 -11.54 8.50 12.62
N LEU A 64 -12.68 9.13 12.86
CA LEU A 64 -12.81 10.59 12.92
C LEU A 64 -12.89 11.09 14.36
N SER A 65 -12.58 12.37 14.57
CA SER A 65 -12.68 13.03 15.88
C SER A 65 -14.09 13.03 16.49
N ASP A 66 -15.13 12.87 15.67
CA ASP A 66 -16.53 12.74 16.10
C ASP A 66 -16.93 11.30 16.48
N ARG A 67 -15.97 10.37 16.49
CA ARG A 67 -16.10 8.94 16.79
C ARG A 67 -16.73 8.08 15.69
N ARG A 68 -16.91 8.62 14.48
CA ARG A 68 -17.30 7.80 13.34
C ARG A 68 -16.14 6.94 12.84
N TYR A 69 -16.50 5.77 12.34
CA TYR A 69 -15.59 4.80 11.73
C TYR A 69 -16.13 4.40 10.37
N LEU A 70 -15.29 4.43 9.34
CA LEU A 70 -15.66 3.99 8.00
C LEU A 70 -14.54 3.13 7.41
N SER A 71 -14.93 2.10 6.67
CA SER A 71 -14.03 1.33 5.81
C SER A 71 -14.34 1.68 4.37
N LEU A 72 -13.37 2.26 3.67
CA LEU A 72 -13.54 2.84 2.35
C LEU A 72 -12.65 2.11 1.35
N THR A 73 -13.21 1.77 0.20
CA THR A 73 -12.43 1.17 -0.89
C THR A 73 -11.80 2.25 -1.74
N GLN A 74 -10.62 1.96 -2.30
CA GLN A 74 -10.00 2.89 -3.22
C GLN A 74 -10.83 3.00 -4.51
N VAL A 75 -11.01 4.21 -4.99
CA VAL A 75 -11.76 4.52 -6.22
C VAL A 75 -10.91 5.37 -7.16
N MET A 76 -11.27 5.40 -8.44
CA MET A 76 -10.52 6.14 -9.47
C MET A 76 -10.36 7.62 -9.09
N SER A 77 -9.15 8.17 -9.29
CA SER A 77 -8.78 9.54 -8.94
C SER A 77 -7.73 10.08 -9.91
N GLY A 78 -7.81 11.38 -10.24
CA GLY A 78 -6.83 12.06 -11.10
C GLY A 78 -5.65 12.71 -10.36
N SER A 79 -5.73 12.90 -9.03
CA SER A 79 -4.63 13.47 -8.23
C SER A 79 -4.79 13.10 -6.76
N GLY A 80 -3.88 12.28 -6.24
CA GLY A 80 -3.95 11.77 -4.87
C GLY A 80 -4.85 10.54 -4.76
N ALA A 81 -4.85 9.92 -3.58
CA ALA A 81 -5.66 8.74 -3.31
C ALA A 81 -7.08 9.16 -2.89
N ARG A 82 -8.08 8.63 -3.61
CA ARG A 82 -9.50 8.82 -3.31
C ARG A 82 -10.06 7.50 -2.81
N TYR A 83 -10.72 7.54 -1.66
CA TYR A 83 -11.40 6.38 -1.08
C TYR A 83 -12.84 6.77 -0.82
N ALA A 84 -13.77 5.95 -1.26
CA ALA A 84 -15.20 6.25 -1.14
C ALA A 84 -15.97 5.05 -0.61
N ASN A 85 -17.12 5.33 -0.01
CA ASN A 85 -18.14 4.32 0.24
C ASN A 85 -18.91 3.99 -1.06
N THR A 86 -19.73 2.95 -1.02
CA THR A 86 -20.41 2.40 -2.22
C THR A 86 -21.29 3.41 -2.95
N ASP A 87 -21.90 4.37 -2.25
CA ASP A 87 -22.76 5.41 -2.82
C ASP A 87 -22.04 6.75 -3.07
N GLU A 88 -20.73 6.79 -2.84
CA GLU A 88 -19.86 7.98 -2.92
C GLU A 88 -20.35 9.20 -2.13
N THR A 89 -21.24 9.00 -1.14
CA THR A 89 -21.71 10.09 -0.27
C THR A 89 -20.68 10.50 0.77
N PHE A 90 -19.66 9.67 0.99
CA PHE A 90 -18.50 9.93 1.83
C PHE A 90 -17.22 9.64 1.03
N VAL A 91 -16.37 10.65 0.90
CA VAL A 91 -15.10 10.53 0.18
C VAL A 91 -13.96 11.03 1.05
N PHE A 92 -13.00 10.17 1.30
CA PHE A 92 -11.72 10.52 1.91
C PHE A 92 -10.67 10.74 0.83
N TRP A 93 -10.07 11.92 0.84
CA TRP A 93 -9.00 12.31 -0.05
C TRP A 93 -7.70 12.39 0.73
N ASN A 94 -6.67 11.69 0.24
CA ASN A 94 -5.31 11.81 0.77
C ASN A 94 -4.34 12.22 -0.35
N LYS A 95 -3.64 13.34 -0.13
CA LYS A 95 -2.67 13.93 -1.05
C LYS A 95 -1.36 14.20 -0.30
N GLY A 96 -0.45 13.23 -0.35
CA GLY A 96 0.82 13.28 0.38
C GLY A 96 0.60 13.46 1.88
N ASP A 97 1.14 14.55 2.42
CA ASP A 97 1.05 14.91 3.83
C ASP A 97 -0.27 15.58 4.23
N THR A 98 -1.20 15.76 3.29
CA THR A 98 -2.50 16.41 3.50
C THR A 98 -3.69 15.48 3.24
N ALA A 99 -4.83 15.81 3.84
CA ALA A 99 -6.08 15.10 3.61
C ALA A 99 -7.30 16.02 3.76
N PHE A 100 -8.43 15.58 3.21
CA PHE A 100 -9.74 16.18 3.48
C PHE A 100 -10.85 15.14 3.27
N ILE A 101 -12.03 15.42 3.81
CA ILE A 101 -13.23 14.58 3.65
C ILE A 101 -14.35 15.39 3.04
N GLU A 102 -14.99 14.82 2.02
CA GLU A 102 -16.22 15.34 1.41
C GLU A 102 -17.41 14.49 1.83
N GLU A 103 -18.47 15.15 2.28
CA GLU A 103 -19.74 14.54 2.64
C GLU A 103 -20.89 15.40 2.11
N PHE A 104 -21.91 14.77 1.54
CA PHE A 104 -23.11 15.48 1.05
C PHE A 104 -22.83 16.67 0.11
N GLY A 105 -21.75 16.58 -0.67
CA GLY A 105 -21.34 17.64 -1.62
C GLY A 105 -20.56 18.81 -1.02
N GLY A 106 -20.09 18.70 0.22
CA GLY A 106 -19.23 19.72 0.86
C GLY A 106 -18.06 19.11 1.66
N ILE A 107 -17.02 19.90 1.91
CA ILE A 107 -15.85 19.47 2.70
C ILE A 107 -16.15 19.62 4.20
N THR A 108 -16.12 18.53 4.96
CA THR A 108 -16.43 18.51 6.41
C THR A 108 -15.20 18.44 7.30
N PHE A 109 -14.10 17.88 6.78
CA PHE A 109 -12.76 17.90 7.38
C PHE A 109 -11.81 18.57 6.39
N LYS A 110 -11.36 19.78 6.71
CA LYS A 110 -10.53 20.64 5.85
C LYS A 110 -9.20 20.97 6.51
N ASP A 111 -8.22 21.34 5.69
CA ASP A 111 -6.87 21.74 6.09
C ASP A 111 -6.17 20.69 6.95
N CYS A 112 -6.40 19.40 6.66
CA CYS A 112 -5.79 18.34 7.42
C CYS A 112 -4.36 18.08 6.95
N ALA A 113 -3.43 18.04 7.89
CA ALA A 113 -2.03 17.71 7.63
C ALA A 113 -1.50 16.71 8.66
N ILE A 114 -0.49 15.93 8.29
CA ILE A 114 0.19 15.05 9.24
C ILE A 114 0.86 15.89 10.32
N GLN A 115 0.75 15.44 11.57
CA GLN A 115 1.62 15.92 12.64
C GLN A 115 2.84 15.00 12.67
N LYS A 116 3.95 15.43 12.09
CA LYS A 116 5.23 14.74 12.35
C LYS A 116 5.53 14.91 13.83
N GLU A 117 5.52 13.81 14.56
CA GLU A 117 6.08 13.77 15.91
C GLU A 117 7.58 14.08 15.76
N GLU A 118 7.95 15.32 16.07
CA GLU A 118 9.35 15.71 16.20
C GLU A 118 9.96 14.83 17.29
N ILE A 119 10.80 13.86 16.91
CA ILE A 119 11.80 13.32 17.82
C ILE A 119 12.71 14.50 18.17
N LYS A 120 12.39 15.19 19.27
CA LYS A 120 13.28 16.15 19.88
C LYS A 120 14.43 15.34 20.48
N GLU A 121 15.49 15.13 19.72
CA GLU A 121 16.78 14.81 20.28
C GLU A 121 17.14 15.93 21.26
N ASN A 122 16.99 15.63 22.55
CA ASN A 122 17.53 16.42 23.64
C ASN A 122 19.07 16.28 23.62
N ILE A 123 19.73 16.93 22.67
CA ILE A 123 21.16 17.19 22.78
C ILE A 123 21.33 18.31 23.79
N VAL A 124 21.91 17.93 24.93
CA VAL A 124 22.30 18.77 26.07
C VAL A 124 22.92 20.08 25.57
N LYS A 125 22.20 21.18 25.78
CA LYS A 125 22.72 22.54 25.62
C LYS A 125 23.65 22.85 26.79
N ASN A 126 24.94 22.99 26.53
CA ASN A 126 25.80 23.85 27.35
C ASN A 126 26.21 25.07 26.52
N ASN A 127 25.82 26.22 27.06
CA ASN A 127 25.92 27.58 26.52
C ASN A 127 27.34 28.01 26.12
N ALA A 128 27.45 28.80 25.05
CA ALA A 128 28.10 30.13 25.10
C ALA A 128 27.95 30.90 23.77
N THR A 129 27.08 31.92 23.80
CA THR A 129 27.23 33.30 23.30
C THR A 129 27.97 33.59 21.98
N THR A 130 27.30 34.24 21.01
CA THR A 130 27.47 35.69 20.64
C THR A 130 26.76 36.01 19.30
N SER A 131 26.29 37.26 19.18
CA SER A 131 25.29 37.82 18.28
C SER A 131 25.63 37.98 16.78
N GLN A 132 24.55 37.91 15.98
CA GLN A 132 24.22 38.68 14.77
C GLN A 132 25.20 38.70 13.58
N SER A 133 24.81 38.03 12.49
CA SER A 133 24.83 38.58 11.13
C SER A 133 23.89 37.78 10.23
N THR A 134 23.15 38.49 9.39
CA THR A 134 22.09 38.03 8.49
C THR A 134 22.65 37.16 7.36
N HIS A 135 22.35 35.86 7.41
CA HIS A 135 22.19 35.04 6.21
C HIS A 135 21.01 34.09 6.47
N VAL A 136 19.87 34.39 5.82
CA VAL A 136 18.81 33.41 5.64
C VAL A 136 19.38 32.34 4.70
N ASN A 137 20.05 31.35 5.28
CA ASN A 137 20.25 30.09 4.59
C ASN A 137 18.96 29.28 4.77
N THR A 138 17.98 29.56 3.93
CA THR A 138 17.01 28.54 3.58
C THR A 138 17.80 27.45 2.87
N ASN A 139 18.31 26.50 3.64
CA ASN A 139 18.51 25.15 3.13
C ASN A 139 17.09 24.63 2.85
N VAL A 140 16.53 25.08 1.73
CA VAL A 140 15.47 24.36 1.02
C VAL A 140 16.06 22.98 0.83
N GLY A 141 15.55 22.01 1.58
CA GLY A 141 15.95 20.62 1.42
C GLY A 141 15.90 20.31 -0.07
N ILE A 142 17.05 19.91 -0.63
CA ILE A 142 17.15 19.57 -2.04
C ILE A 142 16.06 18.52 -2.31
N SER A 143 15.04 18.90 -3.08
CA SER A 143 13.99 17.96 -3.46
C SER A 143 14.63 16.80 -4.20
N ASN A 144 14.22 15.56 -3.90
CA ASN A 144 14.78 14.39 -4.57
C ASN A 144 14.54 14.52 -6.09
N PRO A 145 15.58 14.58 -6.92
CA PRO A 145 15.43 14.79 -8.36
C PRO A 145 14.57 13.72 -9.05
N ALA A 146 14.62 12.48 -8.58
CA ALA A 146 13.81 11.39 -9.13
C ALA A 146 12.32 11.57 -8.78
N SER A 147 12.06 11.99 -7.54
CA SER A 147 10.71 12.31 -7.07
C SER A 147 10.11 13.49 -7.85
N THR A 148 10.85 14.59 -8.00
CA THR A 148 10.40 15.74 -8.81
C THR A 148 10.17 15.35 -10.27
N ASN A 149 11.02 14.49 -10.83
CA ASN A 149 10.85 14.01 -12.20
C ASN A 149 9.58 13.17 -12.36
N CYS A 150 9.25 12.32 -11.39
CA CYS A 150 8.02 11.53 -11.42
C CYS A 150 6.78 12.42 -11.57
N GLU A 151 6.65 13.43 -10.70
CA GLU A 151 5.54 14.38 -10.74
C GLU A 151 5.52 15.16 -12.06
N LYS A 152 6.68 15.59 -12.54
CA LYS A 152 6.83 16.33 -13.81
C LYS A 152 6.37 15.53 -15.02
N VAL A 153 6.56 14.21 -15.02
CA VAL A 153 6.11 13.35 -16.13
C VAL A 153 4.69 12.82 -15.93
N GLY A 154 3.94 13.39 -14.98
CA GLY A 154 2.53 13.07 -14.74
C GLY A 154 2.30 11.78 -13.95
N GLY A 155 3.34 11.25 -13.29
CA GLY A 155 3.21 10.11 -12.41
C GLY A 155 2.98 10.51 -10.95
N ILE A 156 2.58 9.53 -10.14
CA ILE A 156 2.34 9.68 -8.69
C ILE A 156 3.40 8.87 -7.95
N LEU A 157 4.02 9.47 -6.94
CA LEU A 157 4.99 8.77 -6.10
C LEU A 157 4.30 7.83 -5.10
N ALA A 158 4.85 6.62 -4.97
CA ALA A 158 4.46 5.64 -3.98
C ALA A 158 5.70 4.98 -3.37
N ILE A 159 5.91 5.16 -2.07
CA ILE A 159 6.99 4.49 -1.33
C ILE A 159 6.61 3.03 -1.12
N GLN A 160 7.57 2.15 -1.32
CA GLN A 160 7.45 0.70 -1.18
C GLN A 160 8.58 0.16 -0.32
N LYS A 161 8.35 -1.01 0.27
CA LYS A 161 9.38 -1.77 0.97
C LYS A 161 9.79 -2.98 0.15
N ARG A 162 11.09 -3.22 0.13
CA ARG A 162 11.74 -4.36 -0.49
C ARG A 162 11.77 -5.55 0.47
N GLY A 163 12.08 -6.75 0.00
CA GLY A 163 12.06 -7.96 0.83
C GLY A 163 13.09 -7.97 1.96
N ASP A 164 14.15 -7.16 1.85
CA ASP A 164 15.14 -6.92 2.90
C ASP A 164 14.77 -5.75 3.84
N GLY A 165 13.59 -5.15 3.68
CA GLY A 165 13.13 -4.00 4.44
C GLY A 165 13.64 -2.65 3.93
N GLY A 166 14.50 -2.62 2.90
CA GLY A 166 14.92 -1.39 2.25
C GLY A 166 13.76 -0.68 1.55
N GLU A 167 13.78 0.65 1.53
CA GLU A 167 12.73 1.43 0.86
C GLU A 167 13.12 1.77 -0.58
N TYR A 168 12.14 1.77 -1.47
CA TYR A 168 12.26 2.26 -2.84
C TYR A 168 10.98 3.00 -3.22
N SER A 169 11.08 3.96 -4.12
CA SER A 169 9.93 4.76 -4.55
C SER A 169 9.55 4.39 -5.98
N LEU A 170 8.27 4.12 -6.19
CA LEU A 170 7.68 3.95 -7.50
C LEU A 170 7.07 5.26 -7.99
N CYS A 171 7.26 5.54 -9.27
CA CYS A 171 6.45 6.45 -10.04
C CYS A 171 5.35 5.65 -10.75
N THR A 172 4.12 5.79 -10.30
CA THR A 172 2.94 5.10 -10.83
C THR A 172 2.21 5.98 -11.85
N PHE A 173 1.58 5.34 -12.82
CA PHE A 173 0.82 5.96 -13.90
C PHE A 173 -0.53 5.24 -14.04
N GLU A 174 -1.42 5.79 -14.86
CA GLU A 174 -2.67 5.14 -15.26
C GLU A 174 -2.45 3.74 -15.87
N ASP A 175 -3.51 2.95 -16.01
CA ASP A 175 -3.48 1.60 -16.57
C ASP A 175 -2.52 0.61 -15.88
N ASN A 176 -2.36 0.72 -14.55
CA ASN A 176 -1.49 -0.16 -13.76
C ASN A 176 -0.05 -0.18 -14.29
N ARG A 177 0.49 0.99 -14.60
CA ARG A 177 1.85 1.16 -15.07
C ARG A 177 2.71 1.79 -14.00
N ALA A 178 3.96 1.36 -13.88
CA ALA A 178 4.88 1.98 -12.94
C ALA A 178 6.35 1.82 -13.37
N CYS A 179 7.20 2.65 -12.76
CA CYS A 179 8.65 2.59 -12.81
C CYS A 179 9.20 2.85 -11.41
N GLU A 180 10.39 2.33 -11.09
CA GLU A 180 11.15 2.87 -9.95
C GLU A 180 11.64 4.28 -10.31
N GLU A 181 11.61 5.22 -9.37
CA GLU A 181 11.79 6.65 -9.66
C GLU A 181 13.15 6.98 -10.28
N TRP A 182 14.22 6.31 -9.84
CA TRP A 182 15.56 6.52 -10.37
C TRP A 182 15.74 5.83 -11.72
N ALA A 183 15.16 4.65 -11.92
CA ALA A 183 15.13 3.98 -13.21
C ALA A 183 14.35 4.79 -14.26
N LEU A 184 13.27 5.47 -13.86
CA LEU A 184 12.56 6.42 -14.70
C LEU A 184 13.42 7.64 -15.04
N LEU A 185 14.04 8.26 -14.03
CA LEU A 185 14.90 9.44 -14.21
C LEU A 185 16.07 9.16 -15.17
N ARG A 186 16.67 7.96 -15.10
CA ARG A 186 17.77 7.52 -15.99
C ARG A 186 17.32 7.00 -17.35
N GLY A 187 16.01 6.92 -17.61
CA GLY A 187 15.45 6.39 -18.87
C GLY A 187 15.59 4.86 -19.03
N GLU A 188 15.83 4.14 -17.95
CA GLU A 188 15.85 2.67 -17.92
C GLU A 188 14.45 2.08 -17.88
N CYS A 189 13.52 2.86 -17.34
CA CYS A 189 12.09 2.65 -17.41
C CYS A 189 11.44 3.82 -18.17
N PRO A 190 10.56 3.55 -19.16
CA PRO A 190 10.01 4.60 -20.03
C PRO A 190 9.03 5.52 -19.29
N VAL A 191 8.95 6.77 -19.75
CA VAL A 191 7.86 7.70 -19.35
C VAL A 191 6.51 7.06 -19.66
N GLY A 192 5.56 7.14 -18.73
CA GLY A 192 4.29 6.42 -18.79
C GLY A 192 4.36 4.98 -18.25
N GLY A 193 5.49 4.56 -17.68
CA GLY A 193 5.58 3.31 -16.92
C GLY A 193 5.56 2.03 -17.75
N ARG A 194 5.94 0.92 -17.11
CA ARG A 194 5.75 -0.43 -17.66
C ARG A 194 4.46 -1.03 -17.10
N LYS A 195 3.69 -1.69 -17.96
CA LYS A 195 2.51 -2.45 -17.53
C LYS A 195 2.95 -3.55 -16.58
N ILE A 196 2.28 -3.66 -15.44
CA ILE A 196 2.52 -4.74 -14.47
C ILE A 196 1.56 -5.91 -14.64
N THR A 197 0.52 -5.74 -15.45
CA THR A 197 -0.39 -6.80 -15.87
C THR A 197 0.40 -7.84 -16.67
N GLY A 198 0.51 -9.07 -16.15
CA GLY A 198 1.35 -10.13 -16.71
C GLY A 198 2.52 -10.56 -15.83
N TYR A 199 2.66 -9.99 -14.63
CA TYR A 199 3.56 -10.48 -13.60
C TYR A 199 2.76 -10.92 -12.38
N ASP A 200 3.02 -12.14 -11.92
CA ASP A 200 2.28 -12.76 -10.83
C ASP A 200 2.84 -12.35 -9.46
N THR A 201 4.14 -12.03 -9.40
CA THR A 201 4.85 -11.82 -8.13
C THR A 201 5.45 -10.42 -8.02
N ILE A 202 5.73 -9.97 -6.79
CA ILE A 202 6.30 -8.64 -6.55
C ILE A 202 7.75 -8.54 -7.03
N GLU A 203 8.49 -9.64 -6.99
CA GLU A 203 9.89 -9.73 -7.42
C GLU A 203 10.01 -9.54 -8.94
N GLN A 204 9.06 -10.12 -9.70
CA GLN A 204 8.95 -9.91 -11.14
C GLN A 204 8.63 -8.45 -11.47
N LYS A 205 7.67 -7.85 -10.75
CA LYS A 205 7.31 -6.43 -10.90
C LYS A 205 8.50 -5.52 -10.56
N TYR A 206 9.18 -5.78 -9.45
CA TYR A 206 10.37 -5.06 -9.01
C TYR A 206 11.48 -5.09 -10.06
N CYS A 207 11.75 -6.25 -10.65
CA CYS A 207 12.71 -6.37 -11.75
C CYS A 207 12.41 -5.39 -12.89
N VAL A 208 11.17 -5.35 -13.37
CA VAL A 208 10.83 -4.51 -14.53
C VAL A 208 10.76 -3.04 -14.19
N TRP A 209 10.35 -2.68 -12.98
CA TRP A 209 10.34 -1.29 -12.50
C TRP A 209 11.75 -0.70 -12.49
N LEU A 210 12.79 -1.50 -12.19
CA LEU A 210 14.20 -1.08 -12.25
C LEU A 210 14.85 -1.22 -13.65
N GLY A 211 14.03 -1.46 -14.67
CA GLY A 211 14.47 -1.53 -16.07
C GLY A 211 15.02 -2.89 -16.51
N GLY A 212 14.86 -3.93 -15.68
CA GLY A 212 15.16 -5.30 -16.03
C GLY A 212 14.11 -5.94 -16.94
N GLN A 213 14.43 -7.13 -17.44
CA GLN A 213 13.55 -7.99 -18.22
C GLN A 213 13.36 -9.31 -17.48
N THR A 214 12.11 -9.78 -17.42
CA THR A 214 11.75 -11.05 -16.79
C THR A 214 10.52 -11.64 -17.48
N LEU A 215 10.30 -12.94 -17.26
CA LEU A 215 9.14 -13.70 -17.72
C LEU A 215 8.35 -14.19 -16.51
N ALA A 216 7.03 -14.32 -16.66
CA ALA A 216 6.17 -14.95 -15.68
C ALA A 216 6.52 -16.45 -15.59
N SER A 217 7.26 -16.81 -14.54
CA SER A 217 7.82 -18.14 -14.30
C SER A 217 8.02 -18.36 -12.81
N GLU A 218 7.86 -19.61 -12.36
CA GLU A 218 8.06 -20.03 -10.96
C GLU A 218 9.49 -19.77 -10.46
N LYS A 219 10.47 -19.71 -11.37
CA LYS A 219 11.87 -19.31 -11.10
C LYS A 219 12.28 -18.14 -11.98
N ALA A 220 11.50 -17.07 -11.91
CA ALA A 220 11.75 -15.87 -12.69
C ALA A 220 13.17 -15.31 -12.44
N THR A 221 13.89 -15.04 -13.53
CA THR A 221 15.17 -14.33 -13.53
C THR A 221 14.95 -12.89 -13.97
N CYS A 222 15.75 -11.98 -13.42
CA CYS A 222 15.81 -10.59 -13.83
C CYS A 222 17.09 -10.33 -14.61
N ALA A 223 16.97 -9.99 -15.89
CA ALA A 223 18.09 -9.71 -16.78
C ALA A 223 18.20 -8.21 -17.07
N PHE A 224 19.41 -7.65 -17.00
CA PHE A 224 19.69 -6.24 -17.23
C PHE A 224 20.49 -6.01 -18.51
N LYS A 225 20.45 -4.78 -19.03
CA LYS A 225 21.15 -4.40 -20.29
C LYS A 225 22.66 -4.59 -20.24
N ASN A 226 23.27 -4.54 -19.05
CA ASN A 226 24.70 -4.78 -18.85
C ASN A 226 25.08 -6.28 -18.87
N GLY A 227 24.12 -7.18 -19.11
CA GLY A 227 24.33 -8.64 -19.11
C GLY A 227 24.23 -9.29 -17.73
N LYS A 228 24.06 -8.52 -16.66
CA LYS A 228 23.81 -9.06 -15.31
C LYS A 228 22.47 -9.79 -15.29
N VAL A 229 22.46 -10.96 -14.67
CA VAL A 229 21.26 -11.75 -14.43
C VAL A 229 21.21 -12.14 -12.96
N CYS A 230 20.06 -11.88 -12.33
CA CYS A 230 19.76 -12.30 -10.96
C CYS A 230 18.54 -13.23 -10.97
N LEU A 231 18.38 -14.07 -9.94
CA LEU A 231 17.04 -14.53 -9.60
C LEU A 231 16.21 -13.31 -9.17
N ALA A 232 14.95 -13.23 -9.60
CA ALA A 232 14.10 -12.07 -9.29
C ALA A 232 13.95 -11.89 -7.77
N LEU A 233 13.80 -13.00 -7.03
CA LEU A 233 13.72 -13.00 -5.57
C LEU A 233 15.00 -12.49 -4.91
N ASP A 234 16.17 -12.92 -5.38
CA ASP A 234 17.45 -12.45 -4.83
C ASP A 234 17.67 -10.97 -5.10
N PHE A 235 17.27 -10.49 -6.28
CA PHE A 235 17.29 -9.07 -6.61
C PHE A 235 16.34 -8.27 -5.71
N TYR A 236 15.13 -8.78 -5.50
CA TYR A 236 14.16 -8.20 -4.59
C TYR A 236 14.55 -8.31 -3.12
N ASN A 237 15.43 -9.23 -2.72
CA ASN A 237 15.91 -9.32 -1.34
C ASN A 237 17.28 -8.64 -1.14
N GLY A 238 17.78 -7.93 -2.15
CA GLY A 238 19.07 -7.26 -2.09
C GLY A 238 20.29 -8.18 -2.02
N THR A 239 20.12 -9.50 -2.14
CA THR A 239 21.22 -10.49 -2.16
C THR A 239 21.88 -10.57 -3.54
N CYS A 240 21.23 -10.05 -4.58
CA CYS A 240 21.80 -9.79 -5.89
C CYS A 240 21.57 -8.32 -6.27
N THR A 241 22.57 -7.65 -6.84
CA THR A 241 22.47 -6.24 -7.27
C THR A 241 22.57 -6.10 -8.79
N LYS A 242 22.08 -4.96 -9.28
CA LYS A 242 22.14 -4.59 -10.70
C LYS A 242 23.56 -4.17 -11.12
N GLU A 243 24.28 -3.51 -10.23
CA GLU A 243 25.68 -3.15 -10.39
C GLU A 243 26.57 -4.03 -9.51
N GLN A 244 27.22 -5.04 -10.10
CA GLN A 244 28.42 -5.76 -9.63
C GLN A 244 28.83 -6.82 -10.65
#